data_AF-A0A6I3N3B0-F1
#
_entry.id   AF-A0A6I3N3B0-F1
#
_cell.length_a   1.000
_cell.length_b   1.000
_cell.length_c   1.000
_cell.angle_alpha   90.00
_cell.angle_beta   90.00
_cell.angle_gamma   90.00
#
_symmetry.space_group_name_H-M   'P 1'
#
loop_
_entity.id
_entity.type
_entity.pdbx_description
1 polymer ?
#
loop_
_entity_poly.entity_id
_entity_poly.type
_entity_poly.pdbx_seq_one_letter_code
_entity_poly.pdbx_strand_id
1 'polypeptide(L)'
;MRMLKIVSVFLLPLLWLTAGAQVQSRTITPKNQGSVITVGEAPEFTFYVLDKASAARFGLVKGSQSIWLSALKSVCKSEGKGLKYTLTGTFLEKGKLAIEVLPLYQTDGVIMRVNGENLPDSLSLFWAFGAACGKTQQEVQPGLNPADCKNNVFVVERSGVILYYPKGGLHDFSVFYTMFPIETSAVLSDAHKQNSPLDLFHSGHKTDAQILSGMFPIKNGQNYYCSFYKPASNYDVNYYRLPGVFEETKAGKPQDH
;
A
#
# COMPACT_ATOMS: atom_id res chain seq x y z
N MET A 1 -39.02 66.62 -10.08
CA MET A 1 -39.57 65.24 -9.98
C MET A 1 -39.21 64.46 -11.24
N ARG A 2 -38.14 63.66 -11.19
CA ARG A 2 -37.82 62.62 -12.19
C ARG A 2 -36.88 61.61 -11.52
N MET A 3 -37.36 60.37 -11.41
CA MET A 3 -36.69 59.23 -10.78
C MET A 3 -35.44 58.82 -11.57
N LEU A 4 -34.35 58.50 -10.86
CA LEU A 4 -33.20 57.78 -11.42
C LEU A 4 -33.14 56.39 -10.77
N LYS A 5 -33.27 55.34 -11.59
CA LYS A 5 -33.18 53.94 -11.17
C LYS A 5 -31.73 53.59 -10.84
N ILE A 6 -31.49 53.02 -9.66
CA ILE A 6 -30.22 52.38 -9.28
C ILE A 6 -30.22 50.97 -9.87
N VAL A 7 -29.24 50.65 -10.72
CA VAL A 7 -28.94 49.28 -11.15
C VAL A 7 -27.70 48.84 -10.39
N SER A 8 -27.87 47.95 -9.42
CA SER A 8 -26.77 47.33 -8.69
C SER A 8 -26.18 46.20 -9.53
N VAL A 9 -24.94 46.37 -9.99
CA VAL A 9 -24.15 45.28 -10.59
C VAL A 9 -23.40 44.59 -9.46
N PHE A 10 -23.83 43.38 -9.09
CA PHE A 10 -23.06 42.50 -8.21
C PHE A 10 -21.90 41.88 -9.02
N LEU A 11 -20.67 42.35 -8.77
CA LEU A 11 -19.47 41.64 -9.17
C LEU A 11 -19.25 40.48 -8.17
N LEU A 12 -19.52 39.24 -8.58
CA LEU A 12 -19.02 38.08 -7.85
C LEU A 12 -17.52 37.91 -8.15
N PRO A 13 -16.66 37.71 -7.14
CA PRO A 13 -15.28 37.34 -7.40
C PRO A 13 -15.26 35.89 -7.91
N LEU A 14 -14.68 35.71 -9.09
CA LEU A 14 -14.42 34.41 -9.70
C LEU A 14 -13.35 33.71 -8.85
N LEU A 15 -13.74 32.87 -7.90
CA LEU A 15 -12.82 31.95 -7.24
C LEU A 15 -12.36 30.94 -8.28
N TRP A 16 -11.07 30.98 -8.62
CA TRP A 16 -10.44 29.92 -9.39
C TRP A 16 -10.41 28.67 -8.52
N LEU A 17 -11.34 27.74 -8.73
CA LEU A 17 -11.13 26.35 -8.33
C LEU A 17 -9.96 25.84 -9.16
N THR A 18 -8.79 25.68 -8.54
CA THR A 18 -7.78 24.78 -9.09
C THR A 18 -8.38 23.39 -9.07
N ALA A 19 -8.81 22.89 -10.23
CA ALA A 19 -9.16 21.49 -10.41
C ALA A 19 -7.93 20.68 -9.97
N GLY A 20 -8.02 20.04 -8.80
CA GLY A 20 -7.00 19.09 -8.36
C GLY A 20 -6.85 18.07 -9.48
N ALA A 21 -5.64 17.92 -10.01
CA ALA A 21 -5.35 16.94 -11.03
C ALA A 21 -5.83 15.57 -10.52
N GLN A 22 -6.87 15.02 -11.14
CA GLN A 22 -7.39 13.73 -10.78
C GLN A 22 -6.29 12.71 -11.11
N VAL A 23 -5.60 12.23 -10.08
CA VAL A 23 -4.56 11.20 -10.24
C VAL A 23 -5.24 10.00 -10.89
N GLN A 24 -4.82 9.64 -12.11
CA GLN A 24 -5.34 8.45 -12.77
C GLN A 24 -4.97 7.23 -11.93
N SER A 25 -5.99 6.62 -11.33
CA SER A 25 -5.86 5.41 -10.53
C SER A 25 -6.47 4.23 -11.28
N ARG A 26 -5.78 3.10 -11.29
CA ARG A 26 -6.31 1.83 -11.80
C ARG A 26 -6.70 0.94 -10.62
N THR A 27 -7.49 -0.08 -10.90
CA THR A 27 -7.94 -1.03 -9.89
C THR A 27 -7.55 -2.45 -10.27
N ILE A 28 -7.11 -3.22 -9.27
CA ILE A 28 -7.02 -4.67 -9.35
C ILE A 28 -8.13 -5.20 -8.43
N THR A 29 -8.94 -6.13 -8.94
CA THR A 29 -10.02 -6.77 -8.20
C THR A 29 -9.60 -8.21 -7.89
N PRO A 30 -9.24 -8.54 -6.64
CA PRO A 30 -9.04 -9.92 -6.19
C PRO A 30 -10.32 -10.75 -6.30
N LYS A 31 -10.22 -12.06 -6.03
CA LYS A 31 -11.33 -13.00 -6.24
C LYS A 31 -12.52 -12.75 -5.30
N ASN A 32 -12.32 -12.29 -4.07
CA ASN A 32 -13.43 -12.10 -3.13
C ASN A 32 -14.18 -10.81 -3.46
N GLN A 33 -15.52 -10.89 -3.42
CA GLN A 33 -16.38 -9.77 -3.73
C GLN A 33 -16.17 -8.63 -2.71
N GLY A 34 -15.92 -7.41 -3.21
CA GLY A 34 -15.78 -6.20 -2.39
C GLY A 34 -14.34 -5.72 -2.14
N SER A 35 -13.33 -6.51 -2.50
CA SER A 35 -11.93 -6.09 -2.41
C SER A 35 -11.48 -5.32 -3.64
N VAL A 36 -10.83 -4.19 -3.43
CA VAL A 36 -10.29 -3.31 -4.48
C VAL A 36 -8.89 -2.86 -4.08
N ILE A 37 -7.93 -3.04 -4.97
CA ILE A 37 -6.59 -2.52 -4.78
C ILE A 37 -6.43 -1.36 -5.75
N THR A 38 -6.34 -0.15 -5.20
CA THR A 38 -6.11 1.06 -5.97
C THR A 38 -4.62 1.22 -6.20
N VAL A 39 -4.25 1.45 -7.45
CA VAL A 39 -2.87 1.67 -7.86
C VAL A 39 -2.74 2.92 -8.72
N GLY A 40 -1.64 3.64 -8.55
CA GLY A 40 -1.30 4.79 -9.37
C GLY A 40 -0.68 4.42 -10.72
N GLU A 41 -0.30 5.46 -11.47
CA GLU A 41 0.51 5.34 -12.70
C GLU A 41 1.94 4.84 -12.42
N ALA A 42 2.46 5.08 -11.22
CA ALA A 42 3.58 4.34 -10.64
C ALA A 42 3.05 3.34 -9.60
N PRO A 43 3.79 2.25 -9.31
CA PRO A 43 3.33 1.23 -8.38
C PRO A 43 3.38 1.77 -6.93
N GLU A 44 2.32 2.47 -6.58
CA GLU A 44 1.93 2.88 -5.24
C GLU A 44 0.55 2.27 -4.99
N PHE A 45 0.40 1.52 -3.91
CA PHE A 45 -0.76 0.68 -3.65
C PHE A 45 -1.54 1.20 -2.45
N THR A 46 -2.86 1.17 -2.55
CA THR A 46 -3.77 1.21 -1.40
C THR A 46 -4.67 0.00 -1.45
N PHE A 47 -4.69 -0.76 -0.36
CA PHE A 47 -5.42 -2.02 -0.25
C PHE A 47 -6.75 -1.77 0.46
N TYR A 48 -7.85 -1.83 -0.27
CA TYR A 48 -9.20 -1.82 0.28
C TYR A 48 -9.75 -3.25 0.28
N VAL A 49 -9.77 -3.91 1.44
CA VAL A 49 -10.34 -5.25 1.63
C VAL A 49 -11.62 -5.07 2.47
N LEU A 50 -12.65 -4.52 1.83
CA LEU A 50 -13.84 -3.86 2.42
C LEU A 50 -13.52 -2.55 3.17
N ASP A 51 -12.40 -2.53 3.91
CA ASP A 51 -11.83 -1.38 4.59
C ASP A 51 -10.40 -1.10 4.10
N LYS A 52 -9.86 0.11 4.38
CA LYS A 52 -8.45 0.43 4.13
C LYS A 52 -7.57 -0.40 5.06
N ALA A 53 -7.04 -1.47 4.49
CA ALA A 53 -6.29 -2.49 5.20
C ALA A 53 -4.79 -2.22 5.21
N SER A 54 -4.26 -1.45 4.25
CA SER A 54 -2.89 -0.94 4.23
C SER A 54 -2.65 -0.02 3.01
N ALA A 55 -1.49 0.60 2.95
CA ALA A 55 -0.88 1.16 1.74
C ALA A 55 0.60 0.76 1.64
N ALA A 56 1.11 0.73 0.41
CA ALA A 56 2.52 0.50 0.13
C ALA A 56 3.05 1.49 -0.91
N ARG A 57 4.25 2.02 -0.69
CA ARG A 57 4.92 2.95 -1.59
C ARG A 57 6.33 2.49 -1.87
N PHE A 58 6.79 2.68 -3.10
CA PHE A 58 8.08 2.16 -3.56
C PHE A 58 8.98 3.27 -4.11
N GLY A 59 10.29 3.07 -3.96
CA GLY A 59 11.32 3.98 -4.42
C GLY A 59 12.60 3.26 -4.84
N LEU A 60 13.59 4.05 -5.22
CA LEU A 60 14.94 3.58 -5.52
C LEU A 60 15.95 4.33 -4.67
N VAL A 61 17.00 3.62 -4.28
CA VAL A 61 18.15 4.16 -3.55
C VAL A 61 19.43 3.79 -4.29
N LYS A 62 20.30 4.78 -4.50
CA LYS A 62 21.64 4.62 -5.09
C LYS A 62 22.63 5.47 -4.30
N GLY A 63 23.41 4.84 -3.43
CA GLY A 63 24.30 5.54 -2.50
C GLY A 63 23.51 6.50 -1.58
N SER A 64 23.85 7.79 -1.60
CA SER A 64 23.19 8.84 -0.83
C SER A 64 21.98 9.48 -1.53
N GLN A 65 21.66 9.05 -2.76
CA GLN A 65 20.53 9.57 -3.54
C GLN A 65 19.34 8.61 -3.50
N SER A 66 18.13 9.17 -3.50
CA SER A 66 16.92 8.36 -3.57
C SER A 66 15.75 9.10 -4.21
N ILE A 67 14.86 8.35 -4.85
CA ILE A 67 13.66 8.86 -5.50
C ILE A 67 12.47 7.92 -5.31
N TRP A 68 11.26 8.46 -5.23
CA TRP A 68 10.04 7.67 -5.34
C TRP A 68 9.85 7.19 -6.78
N LEU A 69 9.23 6.02 -6.99
CA LEU A 69 8.97 5.52 -8.34
C LEU A 69 8.03 6.43 -9.15
N SER A 70 7.19 7.22 -8.47
CA SER A 70 6.35 8.27 -9.07
C SER A 70 7.14 9.40 -9.73
N ALA A 71 8.43 9.55 -9.44
CA ALA A 71 9.32 10.50 -10.13
C ALA A 71 9.92 9.94 -11.43
N LEU A 72 9.75 8.63 -11.71
CA LEU A 72 10.22 8.02 -12.96
C LEU A 72 9.16 8.13 -14.06
N LYS A 73 9.62 8.00 -15.30
CA LYS A 73 8.70 7.78 -16.42
C LYS A 73 8.16 6.36 -16.34
N SER A 74 6.84 6.24 -16.21
CA SER A 74 6.12 4.97 -16.13
C SER A 74 5.29 4.71 -17.37
N VAL A 75 5.28 3.45 -17.82
CA VAL A 75 4.32 2.93 -18.78
C VAL A 75 3.63 1.74 -18.14
N CYS A 76 2.33 1.86 -17.89
CA CYS A 76 1.50 0.80 -17.31
C CYS A 76 0.58 0.17 -18.34
N LYS A 77 0.65 -1.16 -18.49
CA LYS A 77 -0.21 -1.96 -19.37
C LYS A 77 -0.95 -3.02 -18.55
N SER A 78 -2.19 -3.32 -18.94
CA SER A 78 -2.91 -4.47 -18.40
C SER A 78 -2.38 -5.76 -19.01
N GLU A 79 -2.17 -6.78 -18.18
CA GLU A 79 -1.68 -8.10 -18.59
C GLU A 79 -2.51 -9.18 -17.89
N GLY A 80 -3.48 -9.73 -18.62
CA GLY A 80 -4.50 -10.63 -18.03
C GLY A 80 -5.30 -9.93 -16.93
N LYS A 81 -5.27 -10.50 -15.71
CA LYS A 81 -5.92 -9.93 -14.51
C LYS A 81 -5.01 -8.96 -13.73
N GLY A 82 -3.78 -8.76 -14.18
CA GLY A 82 -2.78 -7.95 -13.52
C GLY A 82 -2.39 -6.71 -14.32
N LEU A 83 -1.34 -6.08 -13.82
CA LEU A 83 -0.73 -4.89 -14.41
C LEU A 83 0.77 -5.09 -14.55
N LYS A 84 1.33 -4.53 -15.61
CA LYS A 84 2.77 -4.48 -15.86
C LYS A 84 3.21 -3.05 -16.05
N TYR A 85 4.12 -2.62 -15.18
CA TYR A 85 4.78 -1.34 -15.22
C TYR A 85 6.17 -1.50 -15.84
N THR A 86 6.52 -0.57 -16.70
CA THR A 86 7.88 -0.36 -17.20
C THR A 86 8.32 1.04 -16.80
N LEU A 87 9.35 1.11 -15.96
CA LEU A 87 9.87 2.36 -15.40
C LEU A 87 11.24 2.63 -16.02
N THR A 88 11.42 3.87 -16.47
CA THR A 88 12.67 4.39 -17.03
C THR A 88 12.90 5.81 -16.54
N GLY A 89 14.13 6.30 -16.60
CA GLY A 89 14.45 7.67 -16.20
C GLY A 89 15.92 7.87 -15.95
N THR A 90 16.32 9.12 -15.75
CA THR A 90 17.72 9.49 -15.55
C THR A 90 18.37 8.80 -14.35
N PHE A 91 17.61 8.55 -13.28
CA PHE A 91 18.10 7.82 -12.10
C PHE A 91 18.52 6.37 -12.39
N LEU A 92 17.84 5.74 -13.35
CA LEU A 92 18.11 4.39 -13.85
C LEU A 92 19.15 4.38 -14.98
N GLU A 93 19.63 5.53 -15.43
CA GLU A 93 20.58 5.65 -16.55
C GLU A 93 20.05 4.99 -17.83
N LYS A 94 20.72 3.94 -18.33
CA LYS A 94 20.26 3.12 -19.47
C LYS A 94 19.37 1.95 -19.05
N GLY A 95 19.16 1.80 -17.75
CA GLY A 95 18.42 0.73 -17.15
C GLY A 95 16.91 0.92 -17.21
N LYS A 96 16.23 -0.19 -16.97
CA LYS A 96 14.78 -0.28 -16.91
C LYS A 96 14.38 -1.19 -15.76
N LEU A 97 13.32 -0.79 -15.07
CA LEU A 97 12.68 -1.61 -14.04
C LEU A 97 11.31 -2.07 -14.55
N ALA A 98 11.08 -3.37 -14.56
CA ALA A 98 9.79 -3.99 -14.83
C ALA A 98 9.16 -4.43 -13.52
N ILE A 99 7.91 -4.03 -13.29
CA ILE A 99 7.13 -4.44 -12.13
C ILE A 99 5.82 -5.05 -12.61
N GLU A 100 5.58 -6.31 -12.26
CA GLU A 100 4.35 -7.02 -12.57
C GLU A 100 3.57 -7.26 -11.30
N VAL A 101 2.26 -6.99 -11.33
CA VAL A 101 1.36 -7.11 -10.19
C VAL A 101 0.20 -7.99 -10.59
N LEU A 102 -0.02 -9.07 -9.84
CA LEU A 102 -1.11 -10.01 -10.07
C LEU A 102 -1.96 -10.13 -8.80
N PRO A 103 -3.30 -10.21 -8.91
CA PRO A 103 -4.14 -10.57 -7.78
C PRO A 103 -3.82 -12.00 -7.33
N LEU A 104 -3.80 -12.22 -6.02
CA LEU A 104 -3.68 -13.56 -5.46
C LEU A 104 -4.96 -14.36 -5.72
N TYR A 105 -4.80 -15.67 -5.93
CA TYR A 105 -5.93 -16.54 -6.28
C TYR A 105 -6.76 -16.96 -5.06
N GLN A 106 -6.09 -17.25 -3.94
CA GLN A 106 -6.71 -17.84 -2.74
C GLN A 106 -7.21 -16.81 -1.73
N THR A 107 -6.70 -15.59 -1.78
CA THR A 107 -7.02 -14.56 -0.79
C THR A 107 -6.98 -13.16 -1.38
N ASP A 108 -7.53 -12.19 -0.64
CA ASP A 108 -7.51 -10.79 -1.01
C ASP A 108 -6.12 -10.19 -0.86
N GLY A 109 -5.54 -9.82 -1.99
CA GLY A 109 -4.19 -9.31 -2.05
C GLY A 109 -3.59 -9.41 -3.43
N VAL A 110 -2.30 -9.06 -3.51
CA VAL A 110 -1.49 -9.14 -4.72
C VAL A 110 -0.14 -9.77 -4.42
N ILE A 111 0.44 -10.32 -5.48
CA ILE A 111 1.86 -10.60 -5.58
C ILE A 111 2.46 -9.65 -6.60
N MET A 112 3.63 -9.11 -6.26
CA MET A 112 4.42 -8.24 -7.10
C MET A 112 5.72 -8.94 -7.47
N ARG A 113 6.09 -8.93 -8.75
CA ARG A 113 7.41 -9.31 -9.25
C ARG A 113 8.15 -8.08 -9.73
N VAL A 114 9.41 -7.93 -9.32
CA VAL A 114 10.32 -6.87 -9.75
C VAL A 114 11.48 -7.48 -10.52
N ASN A 115 11.79 -6.94 -11.68
CA ASN A 115 12.92 -7.35 -12.52
C ASN A 115 13.62 -6.13 -13.12
N GLY A 116 14.94 -6.19 -13.21
CA GLY A 116 15.75 -5.11 -13.76
C GLY A 116 16.53 -5.53 -15.00
N GLU A 117 16.64 -4.62 -15.97
CA GLU A 117 17.46 -4.74 -17.17
C GLU A 117 18.42 -3.55 -17.23
N ASN A 118 19.72 -3.79 -17.48
CA ASN A 118 20.76 -2.76 -17.55
C ASN A 118 20.77 -1.74 -16.39
N LEU A 119 20.38 -2.19 -15.20
CA LEU A 119 20.39 -1.39 -13.98
C LEU A 119 21.80 -0.89 -13.65
N PRO A 120 21.91 0.33 -13.08
CA PRO A 120 23.16 0.83 -12.54
C PRO A 120 23.60 -0.01 -11.34
N ASP A 121 24.91 -0.01 -11.07
CA ASP A 121 25.48 -0.71 -9.94
C ASP A 121 24.95 -0.17 -8.60
N SER A 122 24.90 -1.05 -7.60
CA SER A 122 24.50 -0.72 -6.22
C SER A 122 23.11 -0.10 -6.07
N LEU A 123 22.19 -0.43 -6.98
CA LEU A 123 20.79 -0.01 -6.89
C LEU A 123 20.02 -0.88 -5.89
N SER A 124 19.23 -0.23 -5.03
CA SER A 124 18.31 -0.91 -4.12
C SER A 124 16.87 -0.49 -4.41
N LEU A 125 15.94 -1.44 -4.31
CA LEU A 125 14.51 -1.14 -4.26
C LEU A 125 14.16 -0.79 -2.82
N PHE A 126 13.53 0.36 -2.64
CA PHE A 126 12.97 0.80 -1.37
C PHE A 126 11.47 0.53 -1.34
N TRP A 127 10.96 0.18 -0.17
CA TRP A 127 9.55 0.03 0.13
C TRP A 127 9.19 0.68 1.45
N ALA A 128 7.96 1.18 1.55
CA ALA A 128 7.32 1.66 2.76
C ALA A 128 5.91 1.07 2.84
N PHE A 129 5.49 0.65 4.02
CA PHE A 129 4.28 -0.13 4.24
C PHE A 129 3.62 0.24 5.58
N GLY A 130 2.30 0.46 5.56
CA GLY A 130 1.52 0.84 6.75
C GLY A 130 0.24 1.60 6.41
N ALA A 131 -0.12 2.58 7.24
CA ALA A 131 -1.31 3.42 7.07
C ALA A 131 -2.63 2.64 6.95
N ALA A 132 -2.80 1.59 7.77
CA ALA A 132 -4.04 0.84 7.90
C ALA A 132 -4.93 1.42 9.00
N CYS A 133 -6.23 1.59 8.72
CA CYS A 133 -7.12 2.28 9.66
C CYS A 133 -8.55 1.76 9.72
N GLY A 134 -8.90 0.74 8.93
CA GLY A 134 -10.23 0.12 9.01
C GLY A 134 -11.39 0.96 8.47
N LYS A 135 -11.12 2.16 7.96
CA LYS A 135 -12.12 3.05 7.36
C LYS A 135 -12.38 2.70 5.90
N THR A 136 -13.56 3.04 5.39
CA THR A 136 -13.93 2.79 3.98
C THR A 136 -13.22 3.75 3.02
N GLN A 137 -13.19 3.42 1.73
CA GLN A 137 -12.56 4.24 0.70
C GLN A 137 -13.14 5.67 0.62
N GLN A 138 -14.40 5.87 1.01
CA GLN A 138 -15.05 7.17 1.02
C GLN A 138 -14.58 8.07 2.18
N GLU A 139 -14.05 7.47 3.24
CA GLU A 139 -13.66 8.17 4.47
C GLU A 139 -12.19 8.59 4.49
N VAL A 140 -11.35 7.99 3.64
CA VAL A 140 -9.90 8.17 3.67
C VAL A 140 -9.30 8.38 2.30
N GLN A 141 -8.17 9.08 2.28
CA GLN A 141 -7.38 9.25 1.06
C GLN A 141 -6.53 8.00 0.79
N PRO A 142 -6.24 7.69 -0.49
CA PRO A 142 -5.27 6.65 -0.83
C PRO A 142 -3.86 7.01 -0.34
N GLY A 143 -3.00 6.00 -0.21
CA GLY A 143 -1.58 6.15 0.12
C GLY A 143 -1.24 6.07 1.61
N LEU A 144 0.04 6.29 1.90
CA LEU A 144 0.64 6.24 3.24
C LEU A 144 0.35 7.53 4.04
N ASN A 145 -0.90 7.72 4.45
CA ASN A 145 -1.29 8.91 5.20
C ASN A 145 -0.96 8.77 6.70
N PRO A 146 -0.29 9.75 7.32
CA PRO A 146 0.06 9.68 8.75
C PRO A 146 -1.14 9.52 9.68
N ALA A 147 -2.27 10.16 9.36
CA ALA A 147 -3.50 10.06 10.13
C ALA A 147 -4.07 8.63 10.20
N ASP A 148 -3.75 7.79 9.21
CA ASP A 148 -4.17 6.39 9.14
C ASP A 148 -3.17 5.46 9.84
N CYS A 149 -2.12 5.99 10.47
CA CYS A 149 -1.08 5.17 11.10
C CYS A 149 -1.35 4.87 12.59
N LYS A 150 -2.38 5.50 13.17
CA LYS A 150 -2.68 5.41 14.60
C LYS A 150 -2.98 3.97 15.02
N ASN A 151 -2.29 3.50 16.06
CA ASN A 151 -2.42 2.16 16.64
C ASN A 151 -2.06 1.00 15.69
N ASN A 152 -1.32 1.28 14.60
CA ASN A 152 -0.71 0.21 13.81
C ASN A 152 0.43 -0.43 14.59
N VAL A 153 0.43 -1.76 14.63
CA VAL A 153 1.46 -2.56 15.29
C VAL A 153 2.05 -3.52 14.27
N PHE A 154 3.37 -3.48 14.11
CA PHE A 154 4.11 -4.33 13.19
C PHE A 154 4.81 -5.45 13.97
N VAL A 155 4.57 -6.69 13.56
CA VAL A 155 5.35 -7.86 13.98
C VAL A 155 6.20 -8.28 12.80
N VAL A 156 7.52 -8.24 12.95
CA VAL A 156 8.47 -8.53 11.88
C VAL A 156 9.22 -9.82 12.22
N GLU A 157 9.07 -10.84 11.36
CA GLU A 157 9.79 -12.10 11.45
C GLU A 157 10.57 -12.35 10.16
N ARG A 158 11.89 -12.12 10.21
CA ARG A 158 12.79 -12.16 9.04
C ARG A 158 12.26 -11.27 7.91
N SER A 159 11.68 -11.89 6.88
CA SER A 159 11.17 -11.24 5.68
C SER A 159 9.65 -11.07 5.67
N GLY A 160 8.96 -11.68 6.63
CA GLY A 160 7.52 -11.58 6.82
C GLY A 160 7.15 -10.47 7.82
N VAL A 161 6.06 -9.79 7.54
CA VAL A 161 5.53 -8.71 8.37
C VAL A 161 4.02 -8.92 8.54
N ILE A 162 3.58 -8.86 9.79
CA ILE A 162 2.16 -8.83 10.16
C ILE A 162 1.87 -7.43 10.68
N LEU A 163 0.89 -6.77 10.06
CA LEU A 163 0.34 -5.50 10.50
C LEU A 163 -0.99 -5.75 11.21
N TYR A 164 -1.05 -5.41 12.49
CA TYR A 164 -2.30 -5.32 13.25
C TYR A 164 -2.80 -3.88 13.20
N TYR A 165 -4.08 -3.69 12.88
CA TYR A 165 -4.69 -2.38 12.75
C TYR A 165 -6.15 -2.36 13.27
N PRO A 166 -6.63 -1.24 13.81
CA PRO A 166 -8.00 -1.14 14.32
C PRO A 166 -9.02 -1.09 13.17
N LYS A 167 -10.13 -1.80 13.30
CA LYS A 167 -11.27 -1.80 12.37
C LYS A 167 -12.47 -0.95 12.83
N GLY A 168 -12.42 -0.43 14.07
CA GLY A 168 -13.40 0.54 14.55
C GLY A 168 -13.20 0.88 16.03
N GLY A 169 -13.06 -0.13 16.88
CA GLY A 169 -12.90 0.02 18.34
C GLY A 169 -11.55 -0.46 18.88
N LEU A 170 -11.30 -0.21 20.18
CA LEU A 170 -10.03 -0.53 20.86
C LEU A 170 -9.70 -2.04 20.92
N HIS A 171 -10.67 -2.92 20.68
CA HIS A 171 -10.52 -4.37 20.72
C HIS A 171 -10.85 -5.06 19.39
N ASP A 172 -11.20 -4.29 18.36
CA ASP A 172 -11.50 -4.83 17.02
C ASP A 172 -10.29 -4.58 16.11
N PHE A 173 -9.41 -5.58 16.06
CA PHE A 173 -8.22 -5.55 15.23
C PHE A 173 -8.37 -6.48 14.04
N SER A 174 -7.88 -6.03 12.90
CA SER A 174 -7.66 -6.88 11.73
C SER A 174 -6.17 -6.99 11.45
N VAL A 175 -5.83 -7.94 10.60
CA VAL A 175 -4.45 -8.26 10.25
C VAL A 175 -4.23 -8.16 8.75
N PHE A 176 -3.06 -7.66 8.36
CA PHE A 176 -2.60 -7.63 6.98
C PHE A 176 -1.17 -8.15 6.91
N TYR A 177 -0.92 -9.08 6.00
CA TYR A 177 0.34 -9.77 5.86
C TYR A 177 1.08 -9.21 4.65
N THR A 178 2.38 -9.04 4.81
CA THR A 178 3.26 -8.75 3.68
C THR A 178 4.57 -9.50 3.82
N MET A 179 5.20 -9.78 2.69
CA MET A 179 6.50 -10.43 2.64
C MET A 179 7.37 -9.73 1.61
N PHE A 180 8.63 -9.52 1.96
CA PHE A 180 9.66 -8.91 1.13
C PHE A 180 10.80 -9.92 0.89
N PRO A 181 11.79 -9.63 0.02
CA PRO A 181 12.98 -10.46 -0.11
C PRO A 181 13.75 -10.59 1.21
N ILE A 182 14.45 -11.72 1.40
CA ILE A 182 15.14 -12.05 2.66
C ILE A 182 16.31 -11.12 2.95
N GLU A 183 16.86 -10.48 1.93
CA GLU A 183 17.93 -9.49 2.00
C GLU A 183 17.44 -8.12 2.47
N THR A 184 16.14 -7.96 2.74
CA THR A 184 15.57 -6.69 3.17
C THR A 184 16.12 -6.27 4.54
N SER A 185 16.52 -5.01 4.64
CA SER A 185 16.74 -4.36 5.93
C SER A 185 15.53 -3.47 6.22
N ALA A 186 14.77 -3.82 7.25
CA ALA A 186 13.56 -3.11 7.63
C ALA A 186 13.77 -2.31 8.93
N VAL A 187 13.19 -1.11 9.00
CA VAL A 187 13.22 -0.20 10.14
C VAL A 187 11.86 0.44 10.35
N LEU A 188 11.56 0.80 11.59
CA LEU A 188 10.41 1.64 11.90
C LEU A 188 10.72 3.10 11.52
N SER A 189 9.76 3.72 10.86
CA SER A 189 9.87 5.06 10.26
C SER A 189 8.65 5.92 10.59
N ASP A 190 8.81 7.23 10.40
CA ASP A 190 7.83 8.27 10.59
C ASP A 190 7.14 8.65 9.28
N ALA A 191 5.85 8.36 9.15
CA ALA A 191 5.06 8.67 7.97
C ALA A 191 4.98 10.19 7.68
N HIS A 192 5.31 11.07 8.63
CA HIS A 192 5.37 12.50 8.35
C HIS A 192 6.59 12.91 7.50
N LYS A 193 7.63 12.06 7.40
CA LYS A 193 8.90 12.37 6.73
C LYS A 193 9.06 11.61 5.41
N GLN A 194 8.21 11.90 4.43
CA GLN A 194 8.15 11.18 3.15
C GLN A 194 8.71 11.98 1.96
N ASN A 195 9.59 12.96 2.18
CA ASN A 195 10.12 13.80 1.09
C ASN A 195 10.93 12.96 0.08
N SER A 196 11.64 11.95 0.56
CA SER A 196 12.36 10.96 -0.25
C SER A 196 12.40 9.61 0.47
N PRO A 197 12.72 8.50 -0.23
CA PRO A 197 12.92 7.21 0.41
C PRO A 197 13.94 7.24 1.56
N LEU A 198 15.08 7.91 1.40
CA LEU A 198 16.10 7.99 2.45
C LEU A 198 15.70 8.92 3.62
N ASP A 199 14.95 9.99 3.35
CA ASP A 199 14.36 10.83 4.41
C ASP A 199 13.44 9.97 5.31
N LEU A 200 12.61 9.13 4.67
CA LEU A 200 11.74 8.22 5.40
C LEU A 200 12.52 7.14 6.14
N PHE A 201 13.50 6.51 5.49
CA PHE A 201 14.28 5.42 6.09
C PHE A 201 15.01 5.87 7.36
N HIS A 202 15.56 7.09 7.35
CA HIS A 202 16.31 7.65 8.48
C HIS A 202 15.46 8.42 9.49
N SER A 203 14.14 8.51 9.28
CA SER A 203 13.24 9.34 10.08
C SER A 203 13.12 8.92 11.55
N GLY A 204 13.36 7.63 11.84
CA GLY A 204 13.32 7.02 13.16
C GLY A 204 11.92 6.62 13.62
N HIS A 205 11.85 5.98 14.80
CA HIS A 205 10.64 5.36 15.34
C HIS A 205 9.84 6.26 16.30
N LYS A 206 10.40 7.40 16.71
CA LYS A 206 9.74 8.34 17.65
C LYS A 206 8.73 9.21 16.89
N THR A 207 7.52 8.68 16.72
CA THR A 207 6.43 9.30 15.96
C THR A 207 5.07 8.82 16.48
N ASP A 208 4.01 9.56 16.20
CA ASP A 208 2.61 9.14 16.36
C ASP A 208 2.05 8.41 15.13
N ALA A 209 2.80 8.42 14.02
CA ALA A 209 2.42 7.87 12.74
C ALA A 209 3.47 6.86 12.23
N GLN A 210 3.61 5.76 12.97
CA GLN A 210 4.62 4.74 12.67
C GLN A 210 4.24 3.92 11.44
N ILE A 211 5.22 3.72 10.56
CA ILE A 211 5.17 2.78 9.45
C ILE A 211 6.45 1.94 9.40
N LEU A 212 6.43 0.87 8.61
CA LEU A 212 7.63 0.08 8.34
C LEU A 212 8.20 0.50 6.99
N SER A 213 9.50 0.72 6.94
CA SER A 213 10.21 0.91 5.67
C SER A 213 11.40 -0.01 5.57
N GLY A 214 11.83 -0.31 4.35
CA GLY A 214 12.99 -1.13 4.11
C GLY A 214 13.50 -1.04 2.70
N MET A 215 14.66 -1.64 2.49
CA MET A 215 15.22 -1.75 1.15
C MET A 215 16.02 -3.04 1.00
N PHE A 216 16.12 -3.50 -0.25
CA PHE A 216 16.95 -4.64 -0.63
C PHE A 216 17.67 -4.35 -1.97
N PRO A 217 18.90 -4.84 -2.14
CA PRO A 217 19.65 -4.67 -3.37
C PRO A 217 18.99 -5.43 -4.52
N ILE A 218 18.92 -4.81 -5.70
CA ILE A 218 18.38 -5.44 -6.91
C ILE A 218 19.46 -5.62 -7.97
N LYS A 219 19.46 -6.78 -8.62
CA LYS A 219 20.45 -7.17 -9.65
C LYS A 219 19.80 -7.33 -11.02
N ASN A 220 20.61 -7.11 -12.05
CA ASN A 220 20.21 -7.32 -13.44
C ASN A 220 19.76 -8.75 -13.70
N GLY A 221 18.62 -8.89 -14.38
CA GLY A 221 18.03 -10.18 -14.76
C GLY A 221 17.43 -10.99 -13.61
N GLN A 222 17.61 -10.58 -12.35
CA GLN A 222 17.09 -11.31 -11.20
C GLN A 222 15.64 -10.90 -10.89
N ASN A 223 14.80 -11.88 -10.58
CA ASN A 223 13.43 -11.66 -10.12
C ASN A 223 13.38 -11.57 -8.61
N TYR A 224 12.70 -10.54 -8.12
CA TYR A 224 12.36 -10.34 -6.71
C TYR A 224 10.85 -10.35 -6.55
N TYR A 225 10.38 -10.81 -5.40
CA TYR A 225 8.96 -10.97 -5.15
C TYR A 225 8.55 -10.31 -3.84
N CYS A 226 7.39 -9.67 -3.85
CA CYS A 226 6.73 -9.17 -2.64
C CYS A 226 5.27 -9.62 -2.66
N SER A 227 4.68 -9.87 -1.49
CA SER A 227 3.25 -10.16 -1.38
C SER A 227 2.58 -9.24 -0.38
N PHE A 228 1.30 -8.96 -0.60
CA PHE A 228 0.46 -8.10 0.23
C PHE A 228 -0.92 -8.71 0.28
N TYR A 229 -1.36 -9.19 1.43
CA TYR A 229 -2.62 -9.90 1.52
C TYR A 229 -3.25 -9.89 2.91
N LYS A 230 -4.57 -9.96 2.93
CA LYS A 230 -5.32 -10.36 4.12
C LYS A 230 -5.28 -11.89 4.21
N PRO A 231 -4.97 -12.51 5.37
CA PRO A 231 -5.05 -13.96 5.48
C PRO A 231 -6.49 -14.41 5.29
N ALA A 232 -6.69 -15.59 4.69
CA ALA A 232 -8.01 -16.18 4.62
C ALA A 232 -8.48 -16.55 6.04
N SER A 233 -9.70 -16.14 6.39
CA SER A 233 -10.36 -16.55 7.63
C SER A 233 -10.90 -17.97 7.45
N ASN A 234 -10.05 -18.97 7.59
CA ASN A 234 -10.49 -20.34 7.72
C ASN A 234 -10.02 -20.89 9.07
N TYR A 235 -10.82 -20.57 10.09
CA TYR A 235 -10.95 -21.28 11.37
C TYR A 235 -9.95 -20.89 12.47
N ASP A 236 -10.42 -20.13 13.45
CA ASP A 236 -9.72 -19.78 14.69
C ASP A 236 -10.50 -20.34 15.89
N VAL A 237 -10.00 -21.42 16.51
CA VAL A 237 -10.65 -22.06 17.67
C VAL A 237 -9.99 -21.58 18.94
N ASN A 238 -10.73 -20.82 19.73
CA ASN A 238 -10.31 -20.42 21.07
C ASN A 238 -10.47 -21.55 22.09
N TYR A 239 -9.72 -21.49 23.20
CA TYR A 239 -9.68 -22.56 24.20
C TYR A 239 -11.06 -22.87 24.83
N TYR A 240 -11.95 -21.89 24.92
CA TYR A 240 -13.29 -22.03 25.52
C TYR A 240 -14.30 -22.69 24.58
N ARG A 241 -14.07 -22.67 23.26
CA ARG A 241 -14.87 -23.38 22.26
C ARG A 241 -14.52 -24.86 22.18
N LEU A 242 -13.35 -25.26 22.68
CA LEU A 242 -12.87 -26.63 22.61
C LEU A 242 -13.88 -27.68 23.11
N PRO A 243 -14.62 -27.47 24.22
CA PRO A 243 -15.61 -28.46 24.66
C PRO A 243 -16.80 -28.62 23.70
N GLY A 244 -17.30 -27.55 23.09
CA GLY A 244 -18.43 -27.60 22.15
C GLY A 244 -18.02 -28.12 20.77
N VAL A 245 -16.88 -27.64 20.25
CA VAL A 245 -16.19 -28.15 19.05
C VAL A 245 -15.98 -29.67 19.17
N PHE A 246 -15.61 -30.13 20.37
CA PHE A 246 -15.42 -31.54 20.68
C PHE A 246 -16.72 -32.37 20.58
N GLU A 247 -17.83 -31.91 21.17
CA GLU A 247 -19.11 -32.62 21.10
C GLU A 247 -19.75 -32.57 19.70
N GLU A 248 -19.63 -31.45 18.98
CA GLU A 248 -20.08 -31.31 17.58
C GLU A 248 -19.31 -32.26 16.63
N THR A 249 -17.99 -32.39 16.85
CA THR A 249 -17.13 -33.32 16.09
C THR A 249 -17.53 -34.77 16.34
N LYS A 250 -17.79 -35.11 17.61
CA LYS A 250 -18.22 -36.45 18.03
C LYS A 250 -19.59 -36.84 17.46
N ALA A 251 -20.48 -35.87 17.28
CA ALA A 251 -21.81 -36.08 16.71
C ALA A 251 -21.85 -36.10 15.16
N GLY A 252 -20.70 -35.95 14.48
CA GLY A 252 -20.62 -35.96 13.01
C GLY A 252 -21.32 -34.77 12.35
N LYS A 253 -21.48 -33.66 13.06
CA LYS A 253 -22.10 -32.43 12.53
C LYS A 253 -21.00 -31.49 12.01
N PRO A 254 -21.29 -30.70 10.96
CA PRO A 254 -20.37 -29.65 10.54
C PRO A 254 -20.10 -28.71 11.73
N GLN A 255 -18.84 -28.35 11.89
CA GLN A 255 -18.43 -27.33 12.85
C GLN A 255 -18.97 -26.00 12.35
N ASP A 256 -20.03 -25.48 12.99
CA ASP A 256 -20.49 -24.13 12.68
C ASP A 256 -19.40 -23.15 13.14
N HIS A 257 -18.93 -22.36 12.17
CA HIS A 257 -17.83 -21.42 12.29
C HIS A 257 -18.06 -20.34 13.37
#